data_AF-A0AA97I271-F1
#
_entry.id   AF-A0AA97I271-F1
#
_cell.length_a   1.000
_cell.length_b   1.000
_cell.length_c   1.000
_cell.angle_alpha   90.00
_cell.angle_beta   90.00
_cell.angle_gamma   90.00
#
_symmetry.space_group_name_H-M   'P 1'
#
loop_
_entity.id
_entity.type
_entity.pdbx_description
1 polymer ?
#
loop_
_entity_poly.entity_id
_entity_poly.type
_entity_poly.pdbx_seq_one_letter_code
_entity_poly.pdbx_strand_id
1 'polypeptide(L)'
;MKFPKFITITLLLTAIIGCTAVSGYNSFYDSEFIQDEKGTDNPLNNAAVISDDKQDPLPINITGNIAPVEKEFEIIFNIGENTADNPDEIISAIKNERDSFVGAGKILKKCDIEIYSLITDSFLANPKYLGRKNGIKIVLTTPEAKDDLSKTLWWYEEDASNIVRNVYETAPGKNAGFVAVYYKTETQDEPLVRFLINAEDFLKIKGTLSDGAYIKYKGWSAAEFQQNKITLHYERPFETVGLVIPDDDYSEKYNADDYFYNYVDEKSLEIITKIDRLQKSGEMNDYSAVADFSDEILRECREIQEELSKMPLSAGAHKVKTDFSSAIDDLSSAASDYWYGITRFDEEVLDEGNFYLGNCFEKINSVRDQTGKAGFCLKEVKISPQKVFEDKMPINTPFHYKDAGKSNDISINVKDFRKSKSIKMKEDNKFEILYPDYGNRYLAVVVEVTHMGYRGGSQQKIKTPPKTAYTLIYDSNSYKDKTPDKYMTTFGVPYTSKWLDRTVKFESSLVFEIPDDSEFDPSKAFMEVDLGSYGKKVWSLVPEETNG
;
A
#
# COMPACT_ATOMS: atom_id res chain seq x y z
N MET A 1 -48.15 30.57 25.79
CA MET A 1 -49.41 30.90 25.09
C MET A 1 -49.59 32.42 25.09
N LYS A 2 -49.34 33.09 23.95
CA LYS A 2 -49.77 34.45 23.55
C LYS A 2 -48.84 34.98 22.43
N PHE A 3 -49.38 35.06 21.22
CA PHE A 3 -49.02 36.07 20.19
C PHE A 3 -49.71 37.41 20.54
N PRO A 4 -49.58 38.53 19.78
CA PRO A 4 -48.52 39.04 18.88
C PRO A 4 -48.21 40.54 19.16
N LYS A 5 -47.34 41.19 18.37
CA LYS A 5 -47.63 42.50 17.75
C LYS A 5 -46.60 42.87 16.67
N PHE A 6 -47.15 43.37 15.56
CA PHE A 6 -46.51 43.83 14.34
C PHE A 6 -46.45 45.37 14.32
N ILE A 7 -45.80 45.89 13.26
CA ILE A 7 -45.88 47.24 12.65
C ILE A 7 -44.87 48.27 13.21
N THR A 8 -43.87 48.71 12.43
CA THR A 8 -44.01 49.84 11.47
C THR A 8 -42.75 50.02 10.61
N ILE A 9 -42.99 50.29 9.33
CA ILE A 9 -42.05 50.58 8.23
C ILE A 9 -41.66 52.06 8.26
N THR A 10 -40.43 52.41 7.85
CA THR A 10 -40.17 53.71 7.20
C THR A 10 -39.10 53.55 6.11
N LEU A 11 -39.51 53.83 4.87
CA LEU A 11 -38.68 54.04 3.69
C LEU A 11 -37.84 55.32 3.85
N LEU A 12 -36.64 55.34 3.26
CA LEU A 12 -36.19 56.52 2.52
C LEU A 12 -35.39 56.10 1.29
N LEU A 13 -35.60 56.85 0.21
CA LEU A 13 -35.34 56.55 -1.19
C LEU A 13 -34.69 57.80 -1.80
N THR A 14 -33.53 57.65 -2.46
CA THR A 14 -32.94 58.63 -3.41
C THR A 14 -31.86 57.87 -4.21
N ALA A 15 -32.12 57.41 -5.44
CA ALA A 15 -32.07 58.09 -6.75
C ALA A 15 -30.62 58.37 -7.23
N ILE A 16 -29.99 57.52 -8.07
CA ILE A 16 -30.05 57.35 -9.56
C ILE A 16 -29.05 58.24 -10.34
N ILE A 17 -28.46 57.61 -11.38
CA ILE A 17 -27.78 58.07 -12.63
C ILE A 17 -26.34 57.50 -12.67
N GLY A 18 -25.90 56.71 -13.65
CA GLY A 18 -26.47 56.33 -14.94
C GLY A 18 -25.66 55.21 -15.62
N CYS A 19 -26.26 54.64 -16.67
CA CYS A 19 -25.74 53.62 -17.58
C CYS A 19 -24.43 54.02 -18.29
N THR A 20 -23.59 53.05 -18.63
CA THR A 20 -23.46 52.49 -20.00
C THR A 20 -22.59 51.23 -20.00
N ALA A 21 -23.02 50.21 -20.75
CA ALA A 21 -22.17 49.13 -21.23
C ALA A 21 -21.26 49.65 -22.35
N VAL A 22 -20.08 49.03 -22.54
CA VAL A 22 -19.46 48.77 -23.86
C VAL A 22 -18.31 47.78 -23.67
N SER A 23 -18.35 46.74 -24.51
CA SER A 23 -17.30 45.79 -24.85
C SER A 23 -16.05 46.46 -25.40
N GLY A 24 -14.87 45.90 -25.18
CA GLY A 24 -13.68 46.33 -25.90
C GLY A 24 -12.46 45.46 -25.63
N TYR A 25 -12.21 44.51 -26.54
CA TYR A 25 -10.86 44.09 -26.89
C TYR A 25 -9.98 45.33 -27.14
N ASN A 26 -8.74 45.32 -26.67
CA ASN A 26 -7.62 45.78 -27.49
C ASN A 26 -6.29 45.25 -26.96
N SER A 27 -5.59 44.64 -27.90
CA SER A 27 -4.17 44.40 -27.96
C SER A 27 -3.42 45.66 -28.42
N PHE A 28 -2.09 45.61 -28.26
CA PHE A 28 -1.05 46.15 -29.13
C PHE A 28 -0.38 47.54 -28.89
N TYR A 29 0.94 47.46 -29.16
CA TYR A 29 2.03 48.43 -29.40
C TYR A 29 2.66 49.14 -28.17
N ASP A 30 3.93 48.92 -27.78
CA ASP A 30 5.24 48.72 -28.46
C ASP A 30 5.94 50.06 -28.83
N SER A 31 7.25 49.97 -29.08
CA SER A 31 8.27 51.00 -29.41
C SER A 31 9.06 51.58 -28.21
N GLU A 32 10.39 51.69 -28.22
CA GLU A 32 11.47 51.45 -29.20
C GLU A 32 12.80 51.50 -28.40
N PHE A 33 13.72 50.52 -28.51
CA PHE A 33 14.85 50.38 -29.46
C PHE A 33 16.02 51.39 -29.29
N ILE A 34 17.25 50.89 -29.06
CA ILE A 34 18.42 50.93 -29.97
C ILE A 34 19.71 50.36 -29.29
N GLN A 35 20.14 49.22 -29.86
CA GLN A 35 21.46 48.78 -30.34
C GLN A 35 22.74 48.60 -29.49
N ASP A 36 23.37 47.45 -29.84
CA ASP A 36 24.80 47.15 -30.07
C ASP A 36 25.73 46.99 -28.85
N GLU A 37 26.73 46.10 -28.82
CA GLU A 37 27.14 44.90 -29.55
C GLU A 37 28.38 44.37 -28.76
N LYS A 38 28.65 43.06 -28.83
CA LYS A 38 29.97 42.41 -28.72
C LYS A 38 30.75 42.38 -27.39
N GLY A 39 31.10 41.16 -26.97
CA GLY A 39 32.52 40.78 -26.89
C GLY A 39 33.08 40.37 -25.52
N THR A 40 33.35 39.06 -25.39
CA THR A 40 34.56 38.42 -24.83
C THR A 40 34.92 38.51 -23.33
N ASP A 41 35.11 37.30 -22.78
CA ASP A 41 36.17 36.84 -21.87
C ASP A 41 36.25 37.28 -20.39
N ASN A 42 36.15 36.23 -19.54
CA ASN A 42 36.76 35.97 -18.22
C ASN A 42 38.14 36.62 -17.95
N PRO A 43 38.76 36.55 -16.73
CA PRO A 43 38.27 36.29 -15.36
C PRO A 43 38.99 37.14 -14.24
N LEU A 44 38.59 36.93 -12.97
CA LEU A 44 39.37 37.02 -11.70
C LEU A 44 39.80 38.37 -11.04
N ASN A 45 39.44 38.46 -9.75
CA ASN A 45 40.16 38.99 -8.57
C ASN A 45 40.54 40.49 -8.46
N ASN A 46 39.96 41.21 -7.48
CA ASN A 46 40.56 41.45 -6.16
C ASN A 46 39.83 42.52 -5.31
N ALA A 47 40.01 42.36 -4.00
CA ALA A 47 39.42 43.07 -2.87
C ALA A 47 39.74 44.57 -2.73
N ALA A 48 38.82 45.32 -2.08
CA ALA A 48 39.01 45.98 -0.76
C ALA A 48 38.25 47.32 -0.58
N VAL A 49 37.28 47.30 0.35
CA VAL A 49 36.99 48.25 1.46
C VAL A 49 36.85 49.78 1.17
N ILE A 50 35.69 50.38 1.53
CA ILE A 50 35.48 51.39 2.62
C ILE A 50 34.07 52.05 2.51
N SER A 51 33.22 51.67 3.48
CA SER A 51 32.32 52.42 4.40
C SER A 51 31.20 53.42 3.98
N ASP A 52 30.16 53.32 4.81
CA ASP A 52 29.13 54.29 5.25
C ASP A 52 27.85 54.42 4.40
N ASP A 53 26.63 54.42 4.93
CA ASP A 53 26.06 54.12 6.25
C ASP A 53 24.51 54.17 6.05
N LYS A 54 23.77 53.47 6.91
CA LYS A 54 22.35 53.67 7.31
C LYS A 54 21.20 52.87 6.65
N GLN A 55 20.67 52.01 7.54
CA GLN A 55 19.26 51.67 7.82
C GLN A 55 18.65 50.42 7.16
N ASP A 56 18.99 49.26 7.74
CA ASP A 56 18.17 48.06 7.70
C ASP A 56 16.90 48.22 8.57
N PRO A 57 15.72 47.81 8.09
CA PRO A 57 14.60 47.45 8.94
C PRO A 57 14.80 46.03 9.51
N LEU A 58 14.74 45.96 10.83
CA LEU A 58 14.80 44.81 11.74
C LEU A 58 14.37 43.45 11.15
N PRO A 59 15.17 42.37 11.34
CA PRO A 59 14.67 41.02 11.17
C PRO A 59 13.74 40.69 12.34
N ILE A 60 12.48 40.36 12.03
CA ILE A 60 11.61 39.69 13.00
C ILE A 60 12.18 38.27 13.18
N ASN A 61 12.98 38.11 14.22
CA ASN A 61 13.34 36.81 14.77
C ASN A 61 12.07 36.18 15.36
N ILE A 62 11.42 35.30 14.59
CA ILE A 62 10.56 34.28 15.19
C ILE A 62 11.42 33.03 15.31
N THR A 63 12.23 32.97 16.36
CA THR A 63 12.74 31.69 16.89
C THR A 63 11.56 30.95 17.53
N GLY A 64 10.69 30.41 16.67
CA GLY A 64 9.83 29.31 17.02
C GLY A 64 10.62 28.03 16.81
N ASN A 65 11.39 27.61 17.82
CA ASN A 65 11.73 26.20 17.95
C ASN A 65 10.42 25.45 18.17
N ILE A 66 9.73 25.13 17.08
CA ILE A 66 8.70 24.10 17.10
C ILE A 66 9.47 22.84 16.73
N ALA A 67 9.98 22.17 17.76
CA ALA A 67 10.42 20.80 17.64
C ALA A 67 9.33 20.02 16.88
N PRO A 68 9.69 19.10 15.97
CA PRO A 68 8.72 18.17 15.45
C PRO A 68 8.07 17.49 16.66
N VAL A 69 6.75 17.60 16.78
CA VAL A 69 6.01 16.81 17.76
C VAL A 69 6.06 15.39 17.24
N GLU A 70 7.15 14.67 17.55
CA GLU A 70 7.15 13.23 17.57
C GLU A 70 5.95 12.81 18.42
N LYS A 71 4.94 12.19 17.80
CA LYS A 71 3.95 11.46 18.61
C LYS A 71 4.75 10.39 19.36
N GLU A 72 4.96 10.62 20.65
CA GLU A 72 5.79 9.80 21.53
C GLU A 72 5.42 8.33 21.37
N PHE A 73 6.41 7.53 20.98
CA PHE A 73 6.32 6.07 21.02
C PHE A 73 6.43 5.66 22.48
N GLU A 74 5.34 5.15 23.05
CA GLU A 74 5.28 4.81 24.46
C GLU A 74 5.69 3.35 24.64
N ILE A 75 6.79 3.10 25.35
CA ILE A 75 7.14 1.74 25.77
C ILE A 75 6.80 1.63 27.25
N ILE A 76 5.82 0.79 27.57
CA ILE A 76 5.46 0.49 28.95
C ILE A 76 6.06 -0.85 29.31
N PHE A 77 6.85 -0.88 30.37
CA PHE A 77 7.50 -2.10 30.82
C PHE A 77 6.80 -2.64 32.06
N ASN A 78 6.33 -3.89 32.02
CA ASN A 78 5.68 -4.56 33.15
C ASN A 78 6.54 -5.75 33.59
N ILE A 79 7.22 -5.60 34.73
CA ILE A 79 7.99 -6.68 35.36
C ILE A 79 7.02 -7.62 36.07
N GLY A 80 6.96 -8.89 35.65
CA GLY A 80 6.43 -9.95 36.50
C GLY A 80 7.34 -10.11 37.72
N GLU A 81 6.76 -10.20 38.92
CA GLU A 81 7.52 -10.34 40.18
C GLU A 81 8.54 -11.50 40.09
N ASN A 82 9.85 -11.19 40.13
CA ASN A 82 11.03 -12.09 40.15
C ASN A 82 11.85 -12.33 38.86
N THR A 83 12.06 -11.33 37.99
CA THR A 83 13.13 -11.44 36.97
C THR A 83 14.35 -10.60 37.35
N ALA A 84 15.53 -11.23 37.39
CA ALA A 84 16.82 -10.57 37.68
C ALA A 84 17.48 -9.96 36.43
N ASP A 85 16.84 -10.11 35.27
CA ASP A 85 17.38 -9.72 33.98
C ASP A 85 17.00 -8.28 33.63
N ASN A 86 17.97 -7.52 33.13
CA ASN A 86 17.77 -6.12 32.76
C ASN A 86 16.94 -6.01 31.47
N PRO A 87 15.73 -5.44 31.51
CA PRO A 87 14.89 -5.29 30.33
C PRO A 87 15.36 -4.23 29.33
N ASP A 88 16.29 -3.35 29.73
CA ASP A 88 16.78 -2.26 28.90
C ASP A 88 17.38 -2.76 27.59
N GLU A 89 18.03 -3.94 27.60
CA GLU A 89 18.59 -4.53 26.38
C GLU A 89 17.50 -4.94 25.38
N ILE A 90 16.37 -5.48 25.83
CA ILE A 90 15.22 -5.83 24.98
C ILE A 90 14.61 -4.55 24.41
N ILE A 91 14.46 -3.53 25.25
CA ILE A 91 13.92 -2.22 24.84
C ILE A 91 14.81 -1.59 23.77
N SER A 92 16.13 -1.57 23.99
CA SER A 92 17.10 -1.08 23.02
C SER A 92 17.06 -1.88 21.72
N ALA A 93 16.95 -3.21 21.79
CA ALA A 93 16.85 -4.07 20.62
C ALA A 93 15.62 -3.72 19.76
N ILE A 94 14.45 -3.51 20.37
CA ILE A 94 13.24 -3.13 19.63
C ILE A 94 13.33 -1.70 19.10
N LYS A 95 13.88 -0.76 19.88
CA LYS A 95 14.02 0.65 19.45
C LYS A 95 14.95 0.80 18.24
N ASN A 96 16.07 0.07 18.22
CA ASN A 96 17.05 0.16 17.15
C ASN A 96 16.51 -0.37 15.81
N GLU A 97 15.53 -1.27 15.86
CA GLU A 97 14.87 -1.83 14.67
C GLU A 97 13.66 -1.02 14.20
N ARG A 98 13.30 0.06 14.91
CA ARG A 98 12.09 0.81 14.55
C ARG A 98 12.16 1.34 13.11
N ASP A 99 13.34 1.78 12.69
CA ASP A 99 13.57 2.32 11.35
C ASP A 99 13.65 1.23 10.28
N SER A 100 13.85 -0.05 10.66
CA SER A 100 13.89 -1.20 9.75
C SER A 100 12.52 -1.86 9.58
N PHE A 101 11.54 -1.57 10.45
CA PHE A 101 10.20 -2.11 10.31
C PHE A 101 9.57 -1.69 9.00
N VAL A 102 8.95 -2.66 8.32
CA VAL A 102 8.28 -2.42 7.04
C VAL A 102 6.76 -2.54 7.13
N GLY A 103 6.27 -3.22 8.17
CA GLY A 103 4.87 -3.56 8.39
C GLY A 103 4.22 -2.80 9.54
N ALA A 104 3.49 -3.52 10.40
CA ALA A 104 2.73 -2.98 11.53
C ALA A 104 3.59 -2.15 12.50
N GLY A 105 4.87 -2.47 12.62
CA GLY A 105 5.87 -1.77 13.41
C GLY A 105 6.07 -0.30 13.00
N LYS A 106 5.89 0.05 11.72
CA LYS A 106 6.02 1.44 11.24
C LYS A 106 5.04 2.40 11.93
N ILE A 107 3.83 1.91 12.19
CA ILE A 107 2.74 2.71 12.78
C ILE A 107 2.57 2.45 14.28
N LEU A 108 3.53 1.74 14.89
CA LEU A 108 3.48 1.34 16.28
C LEU A 108 3.33 2.55 17.21
N LYS A 109 2.36 2.47 18.12
CA LYS A 109 2.09 3.50 19.14
C LYS A 109 2.68 3.11 20.47
N LYS A 110 2.48 1.85 20.83
CA LYS A 110 2.83 1.35 22.14
C LYS A 110 3.41 -0.06 22.09
N CYS A 111 4.42 -0.30 22.91
CA CYS A 111 5.01 -1.62 23.14
C CYS A 111 4.96 -1.95 24.63
N ASP A 112 4.28 -3.03 25.00
CA ASP A 112 4.30 -3.62 26.33
C ASP A 112 5.20 -4.86 26.32
N ILE A 113 6.15 -4.98 27.25
CA ILE A 113 7.01 -6.16 27.37
C ILE A 113 6.82 -6.76 28.77
N GLU A 114 6.60 -8.07 28.79
CA GLU A 114 6.43 -8.89 29.98
C GLU A 114 7.44 -10.04 29.96
N ILE A 115 8.16 -10.25 31.05
CA ILE A 115 9.09 -11.38 31.24
C ILE A 115 8.56 -12.26 32.36
N TYR A 116 8.42 -13.55 32.10
CA TYR A 116 7.91 -14.56 33.05
C TYR A 116 9.01 -15.53 33.44
N SER A 117 9.00 -16.02 34.67
CA SER A 117 9.79 -17.19 35.06
C SER A 117 9.13 -18.47 34.56
N LEU A 118 9.92 -19.38 33.99
CA LEU A 118 9.48 -20.68 33.51
C LEU A 118 9.88 -21.79 34.49
N ILE A 119 9.13 -22.89 34.44
CA ILE A 119 9.51 -24.13 35.10
C ILE A 119 10.71 -24.71 34.34
N THR A 120 11.83 -24.94 35.03
CA THR A 120 13.08 -25.45 34.45
C THR A 120 13.37 -26.90 34.82
N ASP A 121 12.53 -27.51 35.65
CA ASP A 121 12.64 -28.92 36.02
C ASP A 121 12.52 -29.79 34.76
N SER A 122 13.50 -30.65 34.48
CA SER A 122 13.57 -31.40 33.23
C SER A 122 12.41 -32.38 33.01
N PHE A 123 11.66 -32.73 34.07
CA PHE A 123 10.51 -33.62 33.98
C PHE A 123 9.20 -32.86 33.70
N LEU A 124 9.10 -31.61 34.16
CA LEU A 124 7.88 -30.78 34.06
C LEU A 124 7.97 -29.69 32.98
N ALA A 125 9.18 -29.24 32.65
CA ALA A 125 9.42 -28.20 31.67
C ALA A 125 9.10 -28.68 30.26
N ASN A 126 8.66 -27.76 29.41
CA ASN A 126 8.60 -28.03 27.98
C ASN A 126 10.03 -28.26 27.46
N PRO A 127 10.36 -29.44 26.90
CA PRO A 127 11.72 -29.73 26.43
C PRO A 127 12.19 -28.76 25.37
N LYS A 128 11.28 -28.18 24.56
CA LYS A 128 11.58 -27.18 23.53
C LYS A 128 12.12 -25.86 24.09
N TYR A 129 11.97 -25.62 25.40
CA TYR A 129 12.52 -24.44 26.07
C TYR A 129 13.98 -24.62 26.48
N LEU A 130 14.55 -25.82 26.33
CA LEU A 130 15.96 -26.12 26.59
C LEU A 130 16.41 -25.77 28.02
N GLY A 131 15.52 -25.91 29.00
CA GLY A 131 15.80 -25.59 30.41
C GLY A 131 16.03 -24.10 30.70
N ARG A 132 15.68 -23.23 29.75
CA ARG A 132 15.81 -21.77 29.89
C ARG A 132 14.78 -21.22 30.86
N LYS A 133 15.17 -20.17 31.60
CA LYS A 133 14.47 -19.73 32.82
C LYS A 133 13.35 -18.73 32.57
N ASN A 134 13.33 -18.09 31.41
CA ASN A 134 12.40 -16.99 31.15
C ASN A 134 11.51 -17.24 29.93
N GLY A 135 10.32 -16.69 29.92
CA GLY A 135 9.50 -16.51 28.73
C GLY A 135 9.31 -15.02 28.48
N ILE A 136 9.40 -14.57 27.24
CA ILE A 136 9.23 -13.14 26.90
C ILE A 136 7.97 -12.99 26.07
N LYS A 137 7.10 -12.06 26.46
CA LYS A 137 5.92 -11.66 25.71
C LYS A 137 6.00 -10.18 25.40
N ILE A 138 5.76 -9.84 24.14
CA ILE A 138 5.81 -8.48 23.61
C ILE A 138 4.44 -8.20 23.01
N VAL A 139 3.75 -7.17 23.50
CA VAL A 139 2.45 -6.74 22.99
C VAL A 139 2.61 -5.39 22.31
N LEU A 140 2.33 -5.36 21.03
CA LEU A 140 2.44 -4.22 20.14
C LEU A 140 1.05 -3.68 19.87
N THR A 141 0.82 -2.41 20.19
CA THR A 141 -0.44 -1.72 19.95
C THR A 141 -0.27 -0.74 18.79
N THR A 142 -1.07 -0.93 17.75
CA THR A 142 -1.10 -0.10 16.55
C THR A 142 -2.45 0.61 16.40
N PRO A 143 -2.50 1.75 15.70
CA PRO A 143 -3.76 2.30 15.20
C PRO A 143 -4.42 1.33 14.20
N GLU A 144 -5.71 1.50 13.96
CA GLU A 144 -6.35 0.82 12.82
C GLU A 144 -5.75 1.31 11.51
N ALA A 145 -5.06 0.41 10.82
CA ALA A 145 -4.53 0.65 9.50
C ALA A 145 -5.64 0.53 8.44
N LYS A 146 -5.56 1.37 7.41
CA LYS A 146 -6.56 1.44 6.33
C LYS A 146 -6.09 0.82 5.01
N ASP A 147 -4.84 0.35 4.96
CA ASP A 147 -4.24 -0.30 3.80
C ASP A 147 -4.69 -1.77 3.73
N ASP A 148 -4.90 -2.29 2.52
CA ASP A 148 -5.19 -3.70 2.30
C ASP A 148 -4.01 -4.60 2.70
N LEU A 149 -2.75 -4.12 2.62
CA LEU A 149 -1.61 -4.85 3.18
C LEU A 149 -1.74 -5.06 4.69
N SER A 150 -2.37 -4.14 5.43
CA SER A 150 -2.52 -4.29 6.88
C SER A 150 -3.44 -5.43 7.30
N LYS A 151 -4.19 -5.98 6.34
CA LYS A 151 -5.00 -7.18 6.52
C LYS A 151 -4.19 -8.43 6.25
N THR A 152 -3.01 -8.38 5.65
CA THR A 152 -2.24 -9.59 5.34
C THR A 152 -1.41 -10.03 6.54
N LEU A 153 -1.12 -11.33 6.63
CA LEU A 153 -0.29 -11.85 7.72
C LEU A 153 1.17 -11.36 7.62
N TRP A 154 1.69 -11.23 6.40
CA TRP A 154 3.04 -10.70 6.12
C TRP A 154 3.31 -9.35 6.80
N TRP A 155 2.30 -8.45 6.83
CA TRP A 155 2.39 -7.14 7.48
C TRP A 155 2.80 -7.21 8.96
N TYR A 156 2.63 -8.37 9.60
CA TYR A 156 2.99 -8.60 11.00
C TYR A 156 4.20 -9.53 11.14
N GLU A 157 4.39 -10.47 10.22
CA GLU A 157 5.44 -11.50 10.28
C GLU A 157 6.85 -10.93 10.17
N GLU A 158 7.07 -9.97 9.26
CA GLU A 158 8.40 -9.40 9.01
C GLU A 158 8.92 -8.66 10.24
N ASP A 159 8.11 -7.75 10.78
CA ASP A 159 8.45 -6.99 11.99
C ASP A 159 8.54 -7.92 13.22
N ALA A 160 7.70 -8.95 13.33
CA ALA A 160 7.79 -9.93 14.41
C ALA A 160 9.08 -10.74 14.35
N SER A 161 9.52 -11.11 13.14
CA SER A 161 10.76 -11.85 12.92
C SER A 161 11.97 -11.01 13.30
N ASN A 162 12.00 -9.73 12.92
CA ASN A 162 13.04 -8.79 13.31
C ASN A 162 13.10 -8.57 14.83
N ILE A 163 11.93 -8.42 15.48
CA ILE A 163 11.85 -8.32 16.94
C ILE A 163 12.44 -9.57 17.59
N VAL A 164 11.97 -10.75 17.19
CA VAL A 164 12.38 -12.02 17.80
C VAL A 164 13.87 -12.29 17.61
N ARG A 165 14.39 -12.07 16.40
CA ARG A 165 15.82 -12.19 16.07
C ARG A 165 16.65 -11.35 17.03
N ASN A 166 16.34 -10.07 17.16
CA ASN A 166 17.11 -9.15 17.98
C ASN A 166 16.94 -9.40 19.48
N VAL A 167 15.72 -9.74 19.92
CA VAL A 167 15.47 -10.09 21.32
C VAL A 167 16.28 -11.31 21.72
N TYR A 168 16.35 -12.38 20.92
CA TYR A 168 17.18 -13.55 21.22
C TYR A 168 18.69 -13.28 21.22
N GLU A 169 19.17 -12.17 20.64
CA GLU A 169 20.58 -11.77 20.74
C GLU A 169 20.92 -11.04 22.06
N THR A 170 19.93 -10.49 22.75
CA THR A 170 20.10 -9.86 24.07
C THR A 170 20.43 -10.88 25.16
N ALA A 171 21.03 -10.45 26.27
CA ALA A 171 21.27 -11.34 27.40
C ALA A 171 19.97 -11.95 27.99
N PRO A 172 18.88 -11.18 28.19
CA PRO A 172 17.59 -11.76 28.61
C PRO A 172 17.02 -12.77 27.59
N GLY A 173 17.12 -12.48 26.29
CA GLY A 173 16.59 -13.37 25.26
C GLY A 173 17.37 -14.68 25.10
N LYS A 174 18.69 -14.67 25.29
CA LYS A 174 19.50 -15.90 25.35
C LYS A 174 19.03 -16.85 26.47
N ASN A 175 18.47 -16.30 27.54
CA ASN A 175 17.87 -17.04 28.66
C ASN A 175 16.36 -17.30 28.50
N ALA A 176 15.76 -16.93 27.36
CA ALA A 176 14.35 -17.11 27.08
C ALA A 176 14.07 -18.48 26.43
N GLY A 177 13.20 -19.28 27.03
CA GLY A 177 12.67 -20.53 26.49
C GLY A 177 11.70 -20.32 25.33
N PHE A 178 11.04 -19.15 25.28
CA PHE A 178 10.27 -18.68 24.14
C PHE A 178 10.26 -17.15 24.07
N VAL A 179 10.00 -16.61 22.88
CA VAL A 179 9.62 -15.21 22.65
C VAL A 179 8.30 -15.22 21.90
N ALA A 180 7.34 -14.42 22.37
CA ALA A 180 6.03 -14.30 21.76
C ALA A 180 5.68 -12.84 21.46
N VAL A 181 5.20 -12.56 20.26
CA VAL A 181 4.87 -11.22 19.75
C VAL A 181 3.39 -11.17 19.42
N TYR A 182 2.70 -10.18 19.99
CA TYR A 182 1.26 -10.00 19.89
C TYR A 182 0.98 -8.64 19.26
N TYR A 183 0.13 -8.59 18.24
CA TYR A 183 -0.34 -7.34 17.66
C TYR A 183 -1.81 -7.12 18.02
N LYS A 184 -2.14 -5.94 18.51
CA LYS A 184 -3.52 -5.51 18.76
C LYS A 184 -3.74 -4.07 18.30
N THR A 185 -5.00 -3.71 18.12
CA THR A 185 -5.37 -2.33 17.81
C THR A 185 -5.70 -1.57 19.09
N GLU A 186 -5.61 -0.23 19.06
CA GLU A 186 -6.03 0.61 20.20
C GLU A 186 -7.49 0.40 20.62
N THR A 187 -8.34 -0.06 19.69
CA THR A 187 -9.78 -0.26 19.90
C THR A 187 -10.14 -1.66 20.41
N GLN A 188 -9.18 -2.59 20.48
CA GLN A 188 -9.43 -4.00 20.77
C GLN A 188 -8.51 -4.55 21.86
N ASP A 189 -9.10 -5.24 22.82
CA ASP A 189 -8.34 -5.94 23.87
C ASP A 189 -7.74 -7.25 23.35
N GLU A 190 -8.44 -7.93 22.43
CA GLU A 190 -7.95 -9.16 21.83
C GLU A 190 -6.93 -8.87 20.71
N PRO A 191 -5.79 -9.59 20.70
CA PRO A 191 -4.81 -9.52 19.62
C PRO A 191 -5.42 -9.92 18.26
N LEU A 192 -5.05 -9.16 17.22
CA LEU A 192 -5.30 -9.51 15.82
C LEU A 192 -4.45 -10.70 15.38
N VAL A 193 -3.18 -10.71 15.78
CA VAL A 193 -2.18 -11.71 15.42
C VAL A 193 -1.29 -12.02 16.62
N ARG A 194 -0.89 -13.29 16.75
CA ARG A 194 0.02 -13.81 17.78
C ARG A 194 1.05 -14.69 17.10
N PHE A 195 2.32 -14.48 17.42
CA PHE A 195 3.44 -15.31 16.99
C PHE A 195 4.23 -15.76 18.20
N LEU A 196 4.71 -16.99 18.18
CA LEU A 196 5.53 -17.56 19.23
C LEU A 196 6.60 -18.46 18.62
N ILE A 197 7.85 -18.26 19.02
CA ILE A 197 8.93 -19.19 18.71
C ILE A 197 9.66 -19.65 19.97
N ASN A 198 9.83 -20.96 20.07
CA ASN A 198 10.56 -21.60 21.16
C ASN A 198 12.07 -21.56 20.91
N ALA A 199 12.84 -21.69 21.98
CA ALA A 199 14.30 -21.69 21.93
C ALA A 199 14.88 -22.75 20.98
N GLU A 200 14.36 -23.99 21.03
CA GLU A 200 14.82 -25.08 20.16
C GLU A 200 14.59 -24.75 18.68
N ASP A 201 13.39 -24.29 18.34
CA ASP A 201 13.00 -24.00 16.96
C ASP A 201 13.75 -22.77 16.43
N PHE A 202 13.93 -21.74 17.25
CA PHE A 202 14.76 -20.58 16.89
C PHE A 202 16.21 -20.98 16.58
N LEU A 203 16.81 -21.90 17.35
CA LEU A 203 18.17 -22.37 17.06
C LEU A 203 18.30 -23.09 15.72
N LYS A 204 17.24 -23.77 15.24
CA LYS A 204 17.22 -24.43 13.92
C LYS A 204 17.26 -23.42 12.78
N ILE A 205 16.66 -22.24 12.98
CA ILE A 205 16.49 -21.22 11.92
C ILE A 205 17.41 -20.01 12.07
N LYS A 206 18.08 -19.82 13.21
CA LYS A 206 18.92 -18.65 13.49
C LYS A 206 19.99 -18.40 12.42
N GLY A 207 20.56 -19.47 11.85
CA GLY A 207 21.60 -19.36 10.82
C GLY A 207 21.08 -18.88 9.47
N THR A 208 19.76 -18.97 9.22
CA THR A 208 19.11 -18.59 7.96
C THR A 208 18.26 -17.32 8.09
N LEU A 209 18.03 -16.83 9.31
CA LEU A 209 17.28 -15.60 9.58
C LEU A 209 18.22 -14.36 9.53
N SER A 210 18.65 -14.00 8.32
CA SER A 210 19.46 -12.78 8.04
C SER A 210 18.62 -11.50 8.06
N ASP A 211 19.29 -10.34 7.95
CA ASP A 211 18.61 -9.07 7.68
C ASP A 211 17.82 -9.17 6.36
N GLY A 212 16.53 -8.84 6.38
CA GLY A 212 15.62 -9.00 5.23
C GLY A 212 14.85 -10.32 5.24
N ALA A 213 15.30 -11.32 6.00
CA ALA A 213 14.64 -12.60 6.10
C ALA A 213 13.55 -12.61 7.18
N TYR A 214 12.47 -13.37 6.95
CA TYR A 214 11.39 -13.46 7.91
C TYR A 214 10.78 -14.87 8.06
N ILE A 215 10.18 -15.11 9.21
CA ILE A 215 9.52 -16.36 9.59
C ILE A 215 8.08 -16.33 9.09
N LYS A 216 7.75 -17.19 8.14
CA LYS A 216 6.36 -17.38 7.67
C LYS A 216 5.51 -18.07 8.74
N TYR A 217 4.19 -17.97 8.64
CA TYR A 217 3.19 -18.54 9.54
C TYR A 217 3.55 -19.93 10.09
N LYS A 218 3.95 -20.87 9.23
CA LYS A 218 4.31 -22.25 9.61
C LYS A 218 5.73 -22.41 10.18
N GLY A 219 6.60 -21.42 10.01
CA GLY A 219 7.93 -21.37 10.63
C GLY A 219 7.89 -20.98 12.11
N TRP A 220 6.77 -20.43 12.59
CA TRP A 220 6.56 -20.15 14.00
C TRP A 220 6.24 -21.44 14.78
N SER A 221 6.73 -21.56 16.02
CA SER A 221 6.38 -22.69 16.90
C SER A 221 4.87 -22.69 17.22
N ALA A 222 4.24 -21.52 17.25
CA ALA A 222 2.80 -21.35 17.24
C ALA A 222 2.44 -19.97 16.65
N ALA A 223 1.36 -19.89 15.88
CA ALA A 223 0.83 -18.64 15.35
C ALA A 223 -0.70 -18.68 15.30
N GLU A 224 -1.35 -17.56 15.64
CA GLU A 224 -2.82 -17.42 15.65
C GLU A 224 -3.20 -16.04 15.10
N PHE A 225 -4.30 -15.95 14.35
CA PHE A 225 -4.82 -14.68 13.86
C PHE A 225 -6.35 -14.68 13.71
N GLN A 226 -6.96 -13.50 13.74
CA GLN A 226 -8.41 -13.33 13.55
C GLN A 226 -8.78 -13.47 12.07
N GLN A 227 -9.22 -14.66 11.65
CA GLN A 227 -9.54 -15.01 10.25
C GLN A 227 -10.55 -14.09 9.55
N ASN A 228 -11.39 -13.36 10.30
CA ASN A 228 -12.35 -12.40 9.75
C ASN A 228 -11.76 -11.00 9.50
N LYS A 229 -10.54 -10.73 9.94
CA LYS A 229 -9.87 -9.43 9.82
C LYS A 229 -8.51 -9.52 9.14
N ILE A 230 -7.81 -10.63 9.36
CA ILE A 230 -6.51 -10.93 8.79
C ILE A 230 -6.67 -12.02 7.75
N THR A 231 -6.23 -11.70 6.55
CA THR A 231 -6.22 -12.54 5.37
C THR A 231 -4.80 -13.01 5.08
N LEU A 232 -4.72 -13.99 4.20
CA LEU A 232 -3.49 -14.66 3.84
C LEU A 232 -3.00 -14.24 2.43
N HIS A 233 -3.56 -13.15 1.91
CA HIS A 233 -3.50 -12.74 0.51
C HIS A 233 -2.10 -12.46 -0.02
N TYR A 234 -1.13 -12.20 0.86
CA TYR A 234 0.22 -11.86 0.47
C TYR A 234 1.24 -12.41 1.46
N GLU A 235 2.23 -13.10 0.92
CA GLU A 235 3.51 -13.39 1.56
C GLU A 235 4.61 -12.98 0.59
N ARG A 236 5.53 -12.13 1.02
CA ARG A 236 6.64 -11.71 0.17
C ARG A 236 7.54 -12.92 -0.16
N PRO A 237 7.85 -13.21 -1.43
CA PRO A 237 8.55 -14.46 -1.80
C PRO A 237 10.02 -14.53 -1.38
N PHE A 238 10.68 -13.39 -1.13
CA PHE A 238 12.13 -13.37 -0.88
C PHE A 238 12.48 -13.55 0.60
N GLU A 239 13.55 -14.32 0.83
CA GLU A 239 14.20 -14.57 2.11
C GLU A 239 13.30 -15.13 3.23
N THR A 240 12.43 -16.05 2.88
CA THR A 240 11.56 -16.68 3.90
C THR A 240 12.25 -17.85 4.59
N VAL A 241 12.02 -17.98 5.89
CA VAL A 241 12.61 -19.02 6.73
C VAL A 241 11.51 -19.86 7.35
N GLY A 242 11.57 -21.17 7.12
CA GLY A 242 10.65 -22.15 7.67
C GLY A 242 11.35 -23.16 8.55
N LEU A 243 10.61 -23.74 9.51
CA LEU A 243 11.05 -24.95 10.19
C LEU A 243 10.87 -26.12 9.22
N VAL A 244 11.98 -26.74 8.82
CA VAL A 244 11.92 -28.07 8.20
C VAL A 244 11.50 -29.03 9.31
N ILE A 245 10.25 -29.45 9.32
CA ILE A 245 9.80 -30.53 10.20
C ILE A 245 10.51 -31.78 9.68
N PRO A 246 11.42 -32.41 10.45
CA PRO A 246 12.04 -33.65 10.03
C PRO A 246 10.94 -34.68 9.78
N ASP A 247 10.99 -35.41 8.66
CA ASP A 247 10.11 -36.55 8.45
C ASP A 247 10.28 -37.47 9.67
N ASP A 248 9.22 -37.62 10.46
CA ASP A 248 9.19 -38.63 11.51
C ASP A 248 9.45 -39.99 10.85
N ASP A 249 10.23 -40.84 11.51
CA ASP A 249 10.65 -42.16 11.04
C ASP A 249 9.42 -43.10 10.93
N TYR A 250 8.69 -43.00 9.82
CA TYR A 250 7.48 -43.76 9.56
C TYR A 250 7.83 -45.13 8.97
N SER A 251 7.97 -46.12 9.85
CA SER A 251 8.09 -47.52 9.46
C SER A 251 6.81 -48.05 8.79
N GLU A 252 6.94 -48.48 7.55
CA GLU A 252 6.12 -49.45 6.79
C GLU A 252 4.59 -49.29 6.82
N LYS A 253 4.04 -48.55 5.84
CA LYS A 253 2.68 -48.80 5.31
C LYS A 253 2.65 -48.67 3.79
N TYR A 254 2.70 -49.83 3.12
CA TYR A 254 2.64 -49.96 1.65
C TYR A 254 1.36 -49.40 0.98
N ASN A 255 0.34 -49.01 1.75
CA ASN A 255 -0.92 -48.47 1.19
C ASN A 255 -1.01 -46.93 1.25
N ALA A 256 -0.06 -46.26 1.90
CA ALA A 256 -0.02 -44.79 1.96
C ALA A 256 0.59 -44.17 0.69
N ASP A 257 1.54 -44.86 0.06
CA ASP A 257 2.20 -44.39 -1.16
C ASP A 257 1.25 -44.36 -2.36
N ASP A 258 0.43 -45.40 -2.57
CA ASP A 258 -0.56 -45.43 -3.66
C ASP A 258 -1.62 -44.33 -3.49
N TYR A 259 -2.06 -44.08 -2.25
CA TYR A 259 -2.92 -42.95 -1.94
C TYR A 259 -2.23 -41.62 -2.25
N PHE A 260 -0.98 -41.46 -1.84
CA PHE A 260 -0.18 -40.27 -2.09
C PHE A 260 0.02 -40.00 -3.58
N TYR A 261 0.33 -41.00 -4.40
CA TYR A 261 0.47 -40.80 -5.84
C TYR A 261 -0.84 -40.41 -6.52
N ASN A 262 -1.96 -41.00 -6.10
CA ASN A 262 -3.28 -40.59 -6.58
C ASN A 262 -3.63 -39.16 -6.14
N TYR A 263 -3.31 -38.81 -4.89
CA TYR A 263 -3.48 -37.47 -4.35
C TYR A 263 -2.67 -36.43 -5.14
N VAL A 264 -1.39 -36.72 -5.43
CA VAL A 264 -0.53 -35.86 -6.25
C VAL A 264 -1.10 -35.70 -7.65
N ASP A 265 -1.59 -36.76 -8.29
CA ASP A 265 -2.19 -36.71 -9.63
C ASP A 265 -3.46 -35.84 -9.64
N GLU A 266 -4.35 -36.04 -8.67
CA GLU A 266 -5.59 -35.26 -8.48
C GLU A 266 -5.29 -33.78 -8.23
N LYS A 267 -4.44 -33.48 -7.24
CA LYS A 267 -4.08 -32.10 -6.91
C LYS A 267 -3.32 -31.39 -8.02
N SER A 268 -2.47 -32.09 -8.75
CA SER A 268 -1.82 -31.51 -9.94
C SER A 268 -2.84 -31.06 -10.99
N LEU A 269 -3.92 -31.83 -11.20
CA LEU A 269 -4.97 -31.46 -12.16
C LEU A 269 -5.79 -30.26 -11.67
N GLU A 270 -6.14 -30.22 -10.39
CA GLU A 270 -6.88 -29.09 -9.79
C GLU A 270 -6.08 -27.78 -9.89
N ILE A 271 -4.79 -27.84 -9.53
CA ILE A 271 -3.87 -26.71 -9.61
C ILE A 271 -3.75 -26.19 -11.04
N ILE A 272 -3.52 -27.08 -12.01
CA ILE A 272 -3.34 -26.70 -13.41
C ILE A 272 -4.60 -26.06 -13.99
N THR A 273 -5.78 -26.51 -13.56
CA THR A 273 -7.06 -25.88 -13.94
C THR A 273 -7.17 -24.46 -13.39
N LYS A 274 -6.68 -24.20 -12.18
CA LYS A 274 -6.67 -22.87 -11.56
C LYS A 274 -5.62 -21.95 -12.20
N ILE A 275 -4.44 -22.48 -12.50
CA ILE A 275 -3.40 -21.75 -13.25
C ILE A 275 -3.95 -21.30 -14.61
N ASP A 276 -4.64 -22.18 -15.36
CA ASP A 276 -5.25 -21.83 -16.65
C ASP A 276 -6.31 -20.72 -16.51
N ARG A 277 -7.13 -20.74 -15.45
CA ARG A 277 -8.11 -19.67 -15.17
C ARG A 277 -7.43 -18.34 -14.82
N LEU A 278 -6.39 -18.39 -14.00
CA LEU A 278 -5.58 -17.24 -13.63
C LEU A 278 -4.91 -16.62 -14.87
N GLN A 279 -4.27 -17.45 -15.71
CA GLN A 279 -3.64 -17.01 -16.96
C GLN A 279 -4.64 -16.44 -17.95
N LYS A 280 -5.81 -17.07 -18.15
CA LYS A 280 -6.88 -16.52 -19.01
C LYS A 280 -7.39 -15.17 -18.53
N SER A 281 -7.51 -14.99 -17.21
CA SER A 281 -7.91 -13.71 -16.62
C SER A 281 -6.83 -12.65 -16.86
N GLY A 282 -5.55 -13.03 -16.77
CA GLY A 282 -4.42 -12.21 -17.18
C GLY A 282 -4.47 -11.81 -18.66
N GLU A 283 -4.73 -12.76 -19.58
CA GLU A 283 -4.88 -12.47 -21.02
C GLU A 283 -6.04 -11.50 -21.31
N MET A 284 -7.10 -11.55 -20.51
CA MET A 284 -8.27 -10.66 -20.62
C MET A 284 -8.09 -9.33 -19.88
N ASN A 285 -6.96 -9.12 -19.20
CA ASN A 285 -6.71 -7.99 -18.30
C ASN A 285 -7.78 -7.85 -17.20
N ASP A 286 -8.40 -8.95 -16.78
CA ASP A 286 -9.31 -8.97 -15.63
C ASP A 286 -8.51 -9.13 -14.34
N TYR A 287 -7.83 -8.04 -13.97
CA TYR A 287 -6.94 -7.96 -12.83
C TYR A 287 -7.63 -8.21 -11.49
N SER A 288 -8.92 -7.88 -11.38
CA SER A 288 -9.71 -8.23 -10.19
C SER A 288 -9.85 -9.75 -10.08
N ALA A 289 -10.18 -10.42 -11.18
CA ALA A 289 -10.27 -11.88 -11.19
C ALA A 289 -8.90 -12.54 -10.94
N VAL A 290 -7.79 -11.99 -11.45
CA VAL A 290 -6.46 -12.52 -11.14
C VAL A 290 -6.15 -12.42 -9.65
N ALA A 291 -6.47 -11.30 -8.99
CA ALA A 291 -6.28 -11.16 -7.54
C ALA A 291 -7.16 -12.16 -6.76
N ASP A 292 -8.42 -12.33 -7.15
CA ASP A 292 -9.34 -13.29 -6.53
C ASP A 292 -8.86 -14.75 -6.69
N PHE A 293 -8.38 -15.12 -7.89
CA PHE A 293 -7.83 -16.46 -8.13
C PHE A 293 -6.51 -16.68 -7.42
N SER A 294 -5.68 -15.65 -7.28
CA SER A 294 -4.44 -15.72 -6.52
C SER A 294 -4.72 -16.06 -5.06
N ASP A 295 -5.75 -15.44 -4.46
CA ASP A 295 -6.18 -15.78 -3.09
C ASP A 295 -6.69 -17.22 -2.97
N GLU A 296 -7.51 -17.68 -3.93
CA GLU A 296 -7.99 -19.06 -3.96
C GLU A 296 -6.83 -20.07 -4.01
N ILE A 297 -5.83 -19.81 -4.85
CA ILE A 297 -4.63 -20.63 -5.00
C ILE A 297 -3.81 -20.64 -3.71
N LEU A 298 -3.61 -19.48 -3.06
CA LEU A 298 -2.86 -19.39 -1.81
C LEU A 298 -3.47 -20.23 -0.69
N ARG A 299 -4.81 -20.21 -0.57
CA ARG A 299 -5.51 -21.04 0.42
C ARG A 299 -5.30 -22.53 0.14
N GLU A 300 -5.46 -22.95 -1.11
CA GLU A 300 -5.30 -24.35 -1.49
C GLU A 300 -3.87 -24.86 -1.36
N CYS A 301 -2.86 -24.05 -1.73
CA CYS A 301 -1.45 -24.41 -1.53
C CYS A 301 -1.17 -24.75 -0.07
N ARG A 302 -1.75 -24.00 0.87
CA ARG A 302 -1.60 -24.25 2.30
C ARG A 302 -2.25 -25.55 2.73
N GLU A 303 -3.49 -25.79 2.30
CA GLU A 303 -4.23 -27.03 2.56
C GLU A 303 -3.43 -28.24 2.06
N ILE A 304 -2.93 -28.18 0.82
CA ILE A 304 -2.10 -29.22 0.24
C ILE A 304 -0.83 -29.46 1.06
N GLN A 305 -0.11 -28.38 1.43
CA GLN A 305 1.09 -28.49 2.26
C GLN A 305 0.81 -29.11 3.64
N GLU A 306 -0.33 -28.79 4.26
CA GLU A 306 -0.71 -29.40 5.53
C GLU A 306 -1.00 -30.89 5.40
N GLU A 307 -1.71 -31.29 4.35
CA GLU A 307 -2.00 -32.69 4.09
C GLU A 307 -0.70 -33.46 3.82
N LEU A 308 0.18 -32.95 2.96
CA LEU A 308 1.48 -33.57 2.65
C LEU A 308 2.33 -33.78 3.91
N SER A 309 2.36 -32.81 4.83
CA SER A 309 3.15 -32.90 6.06
C SER A 309 2.70 -34.04 6.99
N LYS A 310 1.44 -34.47 6.91
CA LYS A 310 0.83 -35.50 7.76
C LYS A 310 0.88 -36.90 7.13
N MET A 311 1.30 -37.03 5.86
CA MET A 311 1.30 -38.31 5.16
C MET A 311 2.53 -39.16 5.55
N PRO A 312 2.34 -40.37 6.10
CA PRO A 312 3.42 -41.29 6.41
C PRO A 312 3.82 -42.06 5.15
N LEU A 313 4.95 -41.71 4.54
CA LEU A 313 5.38 -42.26 3.25
C LEU A 313 6.58 -43.20 3.37
N SER A 314 6.76 -44.10 2.39
CA SER A 314 8.00 -44.88 2.30
C SER A 314 9.16 -44.05 1.76
N ALA A 315 10.40 -44.48 2.00
CA ALA A 315 11.61 -43.82 1.48
C ALA A 315 11.59 -43.54 -0.03
N GLY A 316 10.90 -44.39 -0.83
CA GLY A 316 10.76 -44.21 -2.28
C GLY A 316 9.87 -43.03 -2.67
N ALA A 317 8.81 -42.75 -1.89
CA ALA A 317 7.85 -41.68 -2.16
C ALA A 317 8.30 -40.30 -1.62
N HIS A 318 9.29 -40.26 -0.72
CA HIS A 318 9.81 -39.01 -0.14
C HIS A 318 10.36 -38.03 -1.18
N LYS A 319 11.04 -38.54 -2.22
CA LYS A 319 11.55 -37.68 -3.29
C LYS A 319 10.39 -36.99 -4.04
N VAL A 320 9.35 -37.76 -4.38
CA VAL A 320 8.15 -37.24 -5.06
C VAL A 320 7.40 -36.25 -4.17
N LYS A 321 7.28 -36.51 -2.86
CA LYS A 321 6.70 -35.57 -1.88
C LYS A 321 7.48 -34.26 -1.82
N THR A 322 8.81 -34.34 -1.79
CA THR A 322 9.69 -33.16 -1.72
C THR A 322 9.58 -32.34 -3.00
N ASP A 323 9.66 -32.97 -4.16
CA ASP A 323 9.55 -32.30 -5.46
C ASP A 323 8.16 -31.66 -5.63
N PHE A 324 7.09 -32.36 -5.22
CA PHE A 324 5.73 -31.83 -5.28
C PHE A 324 5.52 -30.69 -4.29
N SER A 325 5.95 -30.82 -3.04
CA SER A 325 5.94 -29.74 -2.04
C SER A 325 6.64 -28.49 -2.57
N SER A 326 7.82 -28.66 -3.18
CA SER A 326 8.56 -27.52 -3.76
C SER A 326 7.80 -26.86 -4.92
N ALA A 327 7.04 -27.61 -5.70
CA ALA A 327 6.18 -27.05 -6.74
C ALA A 327 5.02 -26.23 -6.14
N ILE A 328 4.43 -26.70 -5.04
CA ILE A 328 3.39 -25.95 -4.31
C ILE A 328 3.94 -24.66 -3.70
N ASP A 329 5.17 -24.67 -3.21
CA ASP A 329 5.82 -23.48 -2.67
C ASP A 329 6.08 -22.43 -3.76
N ASP A 330 6.51 -22.84 -4.95
CA ASP A 330 6.63 -21.96 -6.11
C ASP A 330 5.27 -21.40 -6.53
N LEU A 331 4.21 -22.22 -6.54
CA LEU A 331 2.86 -21.76 -6.85
C LEU A 331 2.36 -20.73 -5.84
N SER A 332 2.61 -20.96 -4.55
CA SER A 332 2.27 -20.03 -3.48
C SER A 332 3.03 -18.71 -3.62
N SER A 333 4.28 -18.76 -4.09
CA SER A 333 5.09 -17.57 -4.35
C SER A 333 4.51 -16.79 -5.54
N ALA A 334 4.24 -17.48 -6.66
CA ALA A 334 3.64 -16.89 -7.85
C ALA A 334 2.29 -16.21 -7.55
N ALA A 335 1.40 -16.88 -6.82
CA ALA A 335 0.10 -16.32 -6.46
C ALA A 335 0.22 -15.09 -5.54
N SER A 336 1.17 -15.09 -4.59
CA SER A 336 1.43 -13.91 -3.74
C SER A 336 1.89 -12.72 -4.59
N ASP A 337 2.80 -12.96 -5.52
CA ASP A 337 3.33 -11.94 -6.42
C ASP A 337 2.29 -11.42 -7.40
N TYR A 338 1.43 -12.29 -7.95
CA TYR A 338 0.33 -11.86 -8.79
C TYR A 338 -0.67 -11.00 -8.02
N TRP A 339 -1.03 -11.39 -6.79
CA TRP A 339 -1.91 -10.57 -5.96
C TRP A 339 -1.30 -9.19 -5.68
N TYR A 340 -0.04 -9.14 -5.23
CA TYR A 340 0.63 -7.90 -4.90
C TYR A 340 0.87 -7.04 -6.14
N GLY A 341 1.50 -7.61 -7.14
CA GLY A 341 1.91 -6.93 -8.35
C GLY A 341 0.72 -6.41 -9.16
N ILE A 342 -0.46 -7.01 -9.04
CA ILE A 342 -1.69 -6.45 -9.65
C ILE A 342 -2.33 -5.39 -8.76
N THR A 343 -2.44 -5.64 -7.46
CA THR A 343 -3.02 -4.68 -6.51
C THR A 343 -2.19 -3.39 -6.46
N ARG A 344 -0.90 -3.53 -6.67
CA ARG A 344 0.10 -2.46 -6.67
C ARG A 344 0.67 -2.20 -8.04
N PHE A 345 0.18 -2.76 -9.15
CA PHE A 345 0.76 -2.51 -10.49
C PHE A 345 2.30 -2.55 -10.56
N ASP A 346 2.93 -3.50 -9.86
CA ASP A 346 4.39 -3.64 -9.76
C ASP A 346 4.86 -4.65 -10.80
N GLU A 347 5.49 -4.16 -11.88
CA GLU A 347 5.92 -4.98 -13.01
C GLU A 347 7.07 -5.93 -12.63
N GLU A 348 7.98 -5.50 -11.75
CA GLU A 348 9.09 -6.34 -11.29
C GLU A 348 8.56 -7.54 -10.49
N VAL A 349 7.63 -7.28 -9.56
CA VAL A 349 6.99 -8.35 -8.79
C VAL A 349 6.16 -9.28 -9.68
N LEU A 350 5.53 -8.77 -10.74
CA LEU A 350 4.80 -9.62 -11.69
C LEU A 350 5.71 -10.49 -12.55
N ASP A 351 6.89 -9.98 -12.91
CA ASP A 351 7.92 -10.78 -13.58
C ASP A 351 8.45 -11.90 -12.67
N GLU A 352 8.62 -11.64 -11.37
CA GLU A 352 8.95 -12.65 -10.35
C GLU A 352 7.82 -13.70 -10.23
N GLY A 353 6.57 -13.26 -10.18
CA GLY A 353 5.41 -14.15 -10.19
C GLY A 353 5.36 -15.07 -11.42
N ASN A 354 5.67 -14.53 -12.61
CA ASN A 354 5.79 -15.31 -13.85
C ASN A 354 6.93 -16.33 -13.78
N PHE A 355 8.07 -15.96 -13.19
CA PHE A 355 9.20 -16.86 -12.99
C PHE A 355 8.83 -18.03 -12.07
N TYR A 356 8.21 -17.75 -10.92
CA TYR A 356 7.76 -18.79 -9.99
C TYR A 356 6.68 -19.69 -10.60
N LEU A 357 5.75 -19.14 -11.39
CA LEU A 357 4.74 -19.94 -12.08
C LEU A 357 5.37 -20.92 -13.09
N GLY A 358 6.39 -20.47 -13.83
CA GLY A 358 7.17 -21.32 -14.74
C GLY A 358 7.84 -22.48 -14.00
N ASN A 359 8.54 -22.19 -12.89
CA ASN A 359 9.20 -23.22 -12.08
C ASN A 359 8.20 -24.23 -11.50
N CYS A 360 7.06 -23.75 -11.01
CA CYS A 360 5.97 -24.62 -10.53
C CYS A 360 5.52 -25.60 -11.62
N PHE A 361 5.26 -25.08 -12.84
CA PHE A 361 4.80 -25.91 -13.95
C PHE A 361 5.83 -26.99 -14.36
N GLU A 362 7.11 -26.63 -14.41
CA GLU A 362 8.20 -27.57 -14.67
C GLU A 362 8.28 -28.66 -13.59
N LYS A 363 8.20 -28.28 -12.31
CA LYS A 363 8.26 -29.23 -11.18
C LYS A 363 7.03 -30.15 -11.15
N ILE A 364 5.83 -29.63 -11.40
CA ILE A 364 4.61 -30.47 -11.51
C ILE A 364 4.78 -31.50 -12.63
N ASN A 365 5.26 -31.11 -13.80
CA ASN A 365 5.50 -32.05 -14.90
C ASN A 365 6.56 -33.11 -14.55
N SER A 366 7.65 -32.70 -13.87
CA SER A 366 8.66 -33.64 -13.39
C SER A 366 8.09 -34.65 -12.38
N VAL A 367 7.25 -34.19 -11.45
CA VAL A 367 6.56 -35.05 -10.48
C VAL A 367 5.66 -36.05 -11.20
N ARG A 368 4.92 -35.62 -12.22
CA ARG A 368 4.04 -36.51 -13.01
C ARG A 368 4.83 -37.58 -13.75
N ASP A 369 5.95 -37.22 -14.36
CA ASP A 369 6.84 -38.16 -15.03
C ASP A 369 7.36 -39.22 -14.04
N GLN A 370 7.71 -38.83 -12.81
CA GLN A 370 8.12 -39.75 -11.75
C GLN A 370 7.01 -40.73 -11.35
N THR A 371 5.75 -40.32 -11.46
CA THR A 371 4.57 -41.18 -11.22
C THR A 371 4.07 -41.95 -12.46
N GLY A 372 4.79 -41.85 -13.60
CA GLY A 372 4.41 -42.50 -14.85
C GLY A 372 3.18 -41.90 -15.53
N LYS A 373 2.84 -40.65 -15.20
CA LYS A 373 1.71 -39.91 -15.78
C LYS A 373 2.24 -38.91 -16.82
N ALA A 374 1.46 -38.68 -17.88
CA ALA A 374 1.81 -37.66 -18.86
C ALA A 374 1.75 -36.26 -18.23
N GLY A 375 2.75 -35.43 -18.55
CA GLY A 375 2.76 -34.01 -18.19
C GLY A 375 1.63 -33.22 -18.86
N PHE A 376 1.41 -32.01 -18.35
CA PHE A 376 0.45 -31.06 -18.89
C PHE A 376 1.10 -30.17 -19.96
N CYS A 377 0.27 -29.67 -20.86
CA CYS A 377 0.65 -28.66 -21.84
C CYS A 377 -0.25 -27.42 -21.65
N LEU A 378 0.23 -26.44 -20.89
CA LEU A 378 -0.37 -25.12 -20.82
C LEU A 378 0.39 -24.17 -21.73
N LYS A 379 -0.33 -23.22 -22.34
CA LYS A 379 0.29 -22.10 -23.04
C LYS A 379 0.86 -21.17 -21.98
N GLU A 380 2.14 -20.86 -22.06
CA GLU A 380 2.76 -19.87 -21.18
C GLU A 380 2.15 -18.49 -21.49
N VAL A 381 1.48 -17.92 -20.49
CA VAL A 381 0.98 -16.56 -20.51
C VAL A 381 1.72 -15.79 -19.44
N LYS A 382 2.45 -14.75 -19.85
CA LYS A 382 3.02 -13.79 -18.91
C LYS A 382 1.93 -12.84 -18.45
N ILE A 383 1.62 -12.88 -17.16
CA ILE A 383 0.81 -11.86 -16.53
C ILE A 383 1.75 -10.70 -16.26
N SER A 384 1.67 -9.70 -17.12
CA SER A 384 2.23 -8.39 -16.84
C SER A 384 1.06 -7.49 -16.47
N PRO A 385 1.29 -6.43 -15.68
CA PRO A 385 0.42 -5.31 -15.85
C PRO A 385 0.68 -4.91 -17.31
N GLN A 386 -0.33 -4.93 -18.18
CA GLN A 386 -0.20 -4.12 -19.39
C GLN A 386 0.29 -2.75 -18.90
N LYS A 387 1.15 -2.03 -19.64
CA LYS A 387 1.32 -0.59 -19.38
C LYS A 387 -0.10 -0.03 -19.31
N VAL A 388 -0.66 0.17 -18.11
CA VAL A 388 -2.10 -0.15 -17.82
C VAL A 388 -3.07 0.76 -18.58
N PHE A 389 -2.52 1.73 -19.29
CA PHE A 389 -3.23 2.60 -20.17
C PHE A 389 -2.47 2.67 -21.49
N GLU A 390 -2.50 1.62 -22.31
CA GLU A 390 -2.13 1.73 -23.74
C GLU A 390 -2.99 2.82 -24.39
N ASP A 391 -4.27 2.88 -24.00
CA ASP A 391 -5.23 3.93 -24.35
C ASP A 391 -5.25 5.12 -23.37
N LYS A 392 -4.17 5.38 -22.59
CA LYS A 392 -4.14 6.63 -21.79
C LYS A 392 -4.23 7.82 -22.72
N MET A 393 -5.06 8.74 -22.31
CA MET A 393 -5.08 10.06 -22.88
C MET A 393 -3.94 10.89 -22.28
N PRO A 394 -3.18 11.65 -23.09
CA PRO A 394 -2.32 12.69 -22.56
C PRO A 394 -3.12 13.68 -21.71
N ILE A 395 -2.44 14.33 -20.77
CA ILE A 395 -3.04 15.48 -20.10
C ILE A 395 -3.52 16.50 -21.15
N ASN A 396 -4.59 17.23 -20.86
CA ASN A 396 -5.31 18.11 -21.77
C ASN A 396 -6.10 17.46 -22.92
N THR A 397 -6.10 16.14 -23.05
CA THR A 397 -6.94 15.45 -24.06
C THR A 397 -8.37 15.20 -23.54
N PRO A 398 -9.41 15.81 -24.14
CA PRO A 398 -10.79 15.59 -23.69
C PRO A 398 -11.35 14.23 -24.13
N PHE A 399 -12.04 13.55 -23.23
CA PHE A 399 -12.87 12.39 -23.55
C PHE A 399 -14.33 12.82 -23.76
N HIS A 400 -14.96 12.34 -24.83
CA HIS A 400 -16.33 12.68 -25.18
C HIS A 400 -17.25 11.47 -25.05
N TYR A 401 -18.37 11.64 -24.35
CA TYR A 401 -19.35 10.58 -24.17
C TYR A 401 -20.76 11.16 -24.04
N LYS A 402 -21.76 10.28 -23.91
CA LYS A 402 -23.14 10.69 -23.69
C LYS A 402 -23.62 10.21 -22.34
N ASP A 403 -24.63 10.88 -21.79
CA ASP A 403 -25.32 10.34 -20.63
C ASP A 403 -26.06 9.02 -20.96
N ALA A 404 -26.52 8.30 -19.94
CA ALA A 404 -27.19 7.01 -20.11
C ALA A 404 -28.43 7.10 -21.03
N GLY A 405 -29.15 8.22 -20.98
CA GLY A 405 -30.29 8.50 -21.87
C GLY A 405 -29.92 8.88 -23.30
N LYS A 406 -28.62 9.06 -23.59
CA LYS A 406 -28.07 9.57 -24.86
C LYS A 406 -28.64 10.94 -25.27
N SER A 407 -29.17 11.68 -24.30
CA SER A 407 -29.81 12.98 -24.42
C SER A 407 -28.81 14.12 -24.32
N ASN A 408 -27.66 13.91 -23.68
CA ASN A 408 -26.66 14.95 -23.45
C ASN A 408 -25.28 14.50 -23.94
N ASP A 409 -24.55 15.41 -24.58
CA ASP A 409 -23.14 15.24 -24.93
C ASP A 409 -22.27 15.85 -23.82
N ILE A 410 -21.31 15.08 -23.32
CA ILE A 410 -20.47 15.41 -22.18
C ILE A 410 -19.00 15.31 -22.60
N SER A 411 -18.18 16.25 -22.12
CA SER A 411 -16.72 16.14 -22.16
C SER A 411 -16.16 16.12 -20.75
N ILE A 412 -15.14 15.31 -20.54
CA ILE A 412 -14.31 15.30 -19.34
C ILE A 412 -12.83 15.40 -19.74
N ASN A 413 -12.05 16.16 -19.00
CA ASN A 413 -10.64 16.37 -19.27
C ASN A 413 -9.84 16.51 -17.97
N VAL A 414 -8.61 16.01 -17.96
CA VAL A 414 -7.62 16.27 -16.91
C VAL A 414 -6.67 17.33 -17.45
N LYS A 415 -6.66 18.51 -16.83
CA LYS A 415 -6.07 19.73 -17.40
C LYS A 415 -4.63 19.97 -16.94
N ASP A 416 -4.39 19.80 -15.66
CA ASP A 416 -3.13 20.19 -15.00
C ASP A 416 -3.00 19.45 -13.66
N PHE A 417 -1.82 19.49 -13.05
CA PHE A 417 -1.62 19.05 -11.68
C PHE A 417 -0.64 19.97 -10.94
N ARG A 418 -0.79 20.07 -9.62
CA ARG A 418 0.03 20.93 -8.75
C ARG A 418 0.38 20.20 -7.48
N LYS A 419 1.57 20.47 -6.95
CA LYS A 419 2.08 19.87 -5.72
C LYS A 419 2.21 20.92 -4.62
N SER A 420 1.97 20.55 -3.37
CA SER A 420 2.26 21.41 -2.22
C SER A 420 2.43 20.58 -0.95
N LYS A 421 3.28 21.05 -0.02
CA LYS A 421 3.40 20.47 1.33
C LYS A 421 2.31 20.96 2.30
N SER A 422 1.39 21.81 1.85
CA SER A 422 0.26 22.26 2.67
C SER A 422 -0.89 22.82 1.82
N ILE A 423 -2.11 22.73 2.36
CA ILE A 423 -3.31 23.36 1.80
C ILE A 423 -3.69 24.54 2.69
N LYS A 424 -3.74 25.74 2.12
CA LYS A 424 -4.25 26.93 2.80
C LYS A 424 -5.71 27.16 2.39
N MET A 425 -6.62 27.09 3.35
CA MET A 425 -8.05 27.31 3.15
C MET A 425 -8.48 28.66 3.74
N LYS A 426 -9.46 29.30 3.11
CA LYS A 426 -10.04 30.56 3.58
C LYS A 426 -11.53 30.38 3.86
N GLU A 427 -11.97 30.71 5.07
CA GLU A 427 -13.38 30.72 5.48
C GLU A 427 -13.61 31.92 6.42
N ASP A 428 -14.57 32.79 6.11
CA ASP A 428 -14.98 33.93 6.96
C ASP A 428 -13.82 34.76 7.55
N ASN A 429 -12.82 35.07 6.72
CA ASN A 429 -11.58 35.80 7.07
C ASN A 429 -10.64 35.09 8.06
N LYS A 430 -10.79 33.78 8.28
CA LYS A 430 -9.83 32.93 8.98
C LYS A 430 -9.10 32.03 7.98
N PHE A 431 -7.82 31.79 8.24
CA PHE A 431 -6.99 30.87 7.47
C PHE A 431 -6.76 29.59 8.26
N GLU A 432 -7.03 28.47 7.61
CA GLU A 432 -6.73 27.13 8.12
C GLU A 432 -5.65 26.51 7.22
N ILE A 433 -4.64 25.90 7.82
CA ILE A 433 -3.55 25.23 7.09
C ILE A 433 -3.63 23.75 7.41
N LEU A 434 -3.83 22.93 6.38
CA LEU A 434 -3.73 21.48 6.47
C LEU A 434 -2.34 21.03 6.03
N TYR A 435 -1.76 20.14 6.83
CA TYR A 435 -0.52 19.46 6.51
C TYR A 435 -0.84 17.99 6.22
N PRO A 436 -0.15 17.39 5.24
CA PRO A 436 -0.21 15.95 5.02
C PRO A 436 0.44 15.22 6.21
N ASP A 437 0.19 13.91 6.32
CA ASP A 437 0.89 13.06 7.27
C ASP A 437 2.40 13.09 7.02
N TYR A 438 3.18 12.72 8.04
CA TYR A 438 4.64 12.75 7.94
C TYR A 438 5.14 11.88 6.77
N GLY A 439 6.05 12.44 5.97
CA GLY A 439 6.59 11.77 4.78
C GLY A 439 5.69 11.87 3.55
N ASN A 440 4.59 12.63 3.59
CA ASN A 440 3.68 12.84 2.46
C ASN A 440 3.64 14.31 1.97
N ARG A 441 3.10 14.51 0.76
CA ARG A 441 2.75 15.81 0.16
C ARG A 441 1.36 15.73 -0.48
N TYR A 442 0.75 16.89 -0.74
CA TYR A 442 -0.48 16.95 -1.51
C TYR A 442 -0.21 17.10 -3.01
N LEU A 443 -0.91 16.29 -3.81
CA LEU A 443 -1.04 16.42 -5.25
C LEU A 443 -2.48 16.82 -5.59
N ALA A 444 -2.66 18.00 -6.20
CA ALA A 444 -3.93 18.46 -6.71
C ALA A 444 -4.00 18.28 -8.22
N VAL A 445 -4.98 17.52 -8.71
CA VAL A 445 -5.23 17.30 -10.14
C VAL A 445 -6.44 18.15 -10.55
N VAL A 446 -6.26 18.99 -11.57
CA VAL A 446 -7.31 19.86 -12.11
C VAL A 446 -8.10 19.08 -13.15
N VAL A 447 -9.40 18.95 -12.91
CA VAL A 447 -10.34 18.29 -13.81
C VAL A 447 -11.36 19.28 -14.33
N GLU A 448 -11.76 19.06 -15.58
CA GLU A 448 -12.78 19.83 -16.28
C GLU A 448 -13.90 18.90 -16.74
N VAL A 449 -15.14 19.28 -16.44
CA VAL A 449 -16.34 18.61 -16.97
C VAL A 449 -17.19 19.65 -17.69
N THR A 450 -17.59 19.34 -18.92
CA THR A 450 -18.32 20.26 -19.79
C THR A 450 -19.58 19.61 -20.33
N HIS A 451 -20.72 20.29 -20.17
CA HIS A 451 -21.97 19.93 -20.85
C HIS A 451 -21.96 20.48 -22.27
N MET A 452 -21.54 19.69 -23.25
CA MET A 452 -21.37 20.17 -24.63
C MET A 452 -22.69 20.48 -25.32
N GLY A 453 -23.76 19.73 -25.04
CA GLY A 453 -25.02 19.93 -25.74
C GLY A 453 -26.14 19.00 -25.28
N TYR A 454 -27.38 19.43 -25.52
CA TYR A 454 -28.60 18.68 -25.24
C TYR A 454 -29.31 18.37 -26.56
N ARG A 455 -29.66 17.10 -26.77
CA ARG A 455 -30.23 16.55 -28.01
C ARG A 455 -31.73 16.23 -27.93
N GLY A 456 -32.36 16.46 -26.78
CA GLY A 456 -33.76 16.05 -26.53
C GLY A 456 -33.85 14.90 -25.53
N GLY A 457 -34.86 14.92 -24.65
CA GLY A 457 -35.05 13.98 -23.54
C GLY A 457 -35.81 14.61 -22.37
N SER A 458 -35.92 13.89 -21.26
CA SER A 458 -36.55 14.41 -20.03
C SER A 458 -35.61 15.27 -19.19
N GLN A 459 -34.30 15.00 -19.23
CA GLN A 459 -33.29 15.67 -18.41
C GLN A 459 -32.37 16.56 -19.27
N GLN A 460 -32.45 17.88 -19.05
CA GLN A 460 -31.68 18.89 -19.79
C GLN A 460 -30.35 19.27 -19.16
N LYS A 461 -30.07 18.76 -17.95
CA LYS A 461 -28.83 19.00 -17.20
C LYS A 461 -28.06 17.70 -17.05
N ILE A 462 -26.75 17.78 -16.94
CA ILE A 462 -25.91 16.64 -16.57
C ILE A 462 -25.47 16.77 -15.13
N LYS A 463 -25.25 15.64 -14.45
CA LYS A 463 -24.56 15.62 -13.17
C LYS A 463 -23.12 15.22 -13.41
N THR A 464 -22.17 15.98 -12.88
CA THR A 464 -20.75 15.57 -12.97
C THR A 464 -20.49 14.31 -12.14
N PRO A 465 -19.48 13.50 -12.50
CA PRO A 465 -19.14 12.30 -11.74
C PRO A 465 -18.96 12.59 -10.23
N PRO A 466 -19.27 11.65 -9.34
CA PRO A 466 -18.98 11.79 -7.92
C PRO A 466 -17.46 11.81 -7.67
N LYS A 467 -16.99 12.38 -6.56
CA LYS A 467 -15.56 12.33 -6.15
C LYS A 467 -15.03 10.88 -6.16
N THR A 468 -15.85 9.92 -5.74
CA THR A 468 -15.53 8.49 -5.69
C THR A 468 -15.34 7.84 -7.05
N ALA A 469 -15.66 8.51 -8.15
CA ALA A 469 -15.37 8.02 -9.50
C ALA A 469 -13.93 8.28 -9.92
N TYR A 470 -13.19 9.13 -9.18
CA TYR A 470 -11.82 9.50 -9.50
C TYR A 470 -10.83 8.78 -8.58
N THR A 471 -9.80 8.19 -9.18
CA THR A 471 -8.71 7.53 -8.48
C THR A 471 -7.39 8.01 -9.06
N LEU A 472 -6.49 8.50 -8.20
CA LEU A 472 -5.11 8.77 -8.61
C LEU A 472 -4.32 7.47 -8.48
N ILE A 473 -3.54 7.14 -9.50
CA ILE A 473 -2.56 6.06 -9.46
C ILE A 473 -1.19 6.72 -9.56
N TYR A 474 -0.33 6.54 -8.56
CA TYR A 474 1.01 7.09 -8.55
C TYR A 474 2.01 6.06 -8.03
N ASP A 475 3.07 5.82 -8.81
CA ASP A 475 4.11 4.84 -8.50
C ASP A 475 3.46 3.56 -7.97
N SER A 476 2.61 2.97 -8.81
CA SER A 476 2.06 1.65 -8.55
C SER A 476 0.99 1.62 -7.40
N ASN A 477 0.75 2.74 -6.71
CA ASN A 477 -0.22 2.83 -5.62
C ASN A 477 -1.48 3.63 -5.99
N SER A 478 -2.65 3.21 -5.48
CA SER A 478 -3.92 3.92 -5.65
C SER A 478 -4.21 4.86 -4.48
N TYR A 479 -4.50 6.12 -4.77
CA TYR A 479 -4.79 7.17 -3.80
C TYR A 479 -6.22 7.66 -3.97
N LYS A 480 -6.94 7.70 -2.84
CA LYS A 480 -8.31 8.20 -2.78
C LYS A 480 -8.34 9.71 -2.58
N ASP A 481 -9.44 10.32 -3.03
CA ASP A 481 -9.73 11.73 -2.82
C ASP A 481 -9.63 12.13 -1.33
N LYS A 482 -8.91 13.23 -1.09
CA LYS A 482 -8.78 13.94 0.17
C LYS A 482 -9.20 15.41 0.01
N THR A 483 -10.01 15.71 -1.00
CA THR A 483 -10.37 17.08 -1.37
C THR A 483 -11.20 17.72 -0.25
N PRO A 484 -10.71 18.79 0.39
CA PRO A 484 -11.50 19.55 1.36
C PRO A 484 -12.74 20.16 0.72
N ASP A 485 -13.77 20.42 1.52
CA ASP A 485 -15.00 21.04 0.99
C ASP A 485 -14.91 22.57 0.86
N LYS A 486 -13.82 23.17 1.35
CA LYS A 486 -13.61 24.63 1.37
C LYS A 486 -12.70 25.10 0.23
N TYR A 487 -12.85 26.37 -0.16
CA TYR A 487 -11.98 26.97 -1.16
C TYR A 487 -10.51 26.92 -0.71
N MET A 488 -9.65 26.38 -1.57
CA MET A 488 -8.23 26.20 -1.32
C MET A 488 -7.48 27.33 -2.02
N THR A 489 -6.89 28.25 -1.28
CA THR A 489 -6.04 29.29 -1.90
C THR A 489 -4.82 28.69 -2.60
N THR A 490 -4.34 27.52 -2.15
CA THR A 490 -3.23 26.79 -2.79
C THR A 490 -3.60 26.19 -4.15
N PHE A 491 -4.79 25.60 -4.26
CA PHE A 491 -5.17 24.74 -5.39
C PHE A 491 -6.41 25.20 -6.16
N GLY A 492 -7.12 26.23 -5.68
CA GLY A 492 -8.33 26.77 -6.28
C GLY A 492 -9.62 26.14 -5.74
N VAL A 493 -10.60 25.98 -6.64
CA VAL A 493 -11.94 25.50 -6.30
C VAL A 493 -11.91 23.99 -6.07
N PRO A 494 -12.30 23.48 -4.89
CA PRO A 494 -12.38 22.04 -4.66
C PRO A 494 -13.43 21.39 -5.57
N TYR A 495 -13.15 20.19 -6.05
CA TYR A 495 -14.10 19.43 -6.82
C TYR A 495 -15.31 19.05 -5.95
N THR A 496 -16.50 19.31 -6.47
CA THR A 496 -17.76 18.82 -5.88
C THR A 496 -18.68 18.37 -7.00
N SER A 497 -19.29 17.19 -6.86
CA SER A 497 -20.28 16.73 -7.84
C SER A 497 -21.47 17.69 -7.87
N LYS A 498 -21.81 18.20 -9.07
CA LYS A 498 -22.91 19.15 -9.22
C LYS A 498 -23.62 19.00 -10.56
N TRP A 499 -24.79 19.62 -10.65
CA TRP A 499 -25.54 19.72 -11.89
C TRP A 499 -25.00 20.85 -12.76
N LEU A 500 -24.79 20.57 -14.04
CA LEU A 500 -24.37 21.54 -15.05
C LEU A 500 -25.51 21.78 -16.05
N ASP A 501 -25.79 23.05 -16.30
CA ASP A 501 -26.66 23.49 -17.38
C ASP A 501 -25.96 23.33 -18.74
N ARG A 502 -26.75 23.42 -19.81
CA ARG A 502 -26.24 23.32 -21.19
C ARG A 502 -25.12 24.34 -21.43
N THR A 503 -24.05 23.90 -22.11
CA THR A 503 -22.85 24.70 -22.46
C THR A 503 -22.01 25.16 -21.26
N VAL A 504 -22.35 24.75 -20.04
CA VAL A 504 -21.55 25.09 -18.86
C VAL A 504 -20.32 24.18 -18.77
N LYS A 505 -19.17 24.82 -18.56
CA LYS A 505 -17.90 24.20 -18.18
C LYS A 505 -17.70 24.33 -16.67
N PHE A 506 -17.22 23.26 -16.03
CA PHE A 506 -16.83 23.25 -14.63
C PHE A 506 -15.40 22.74 -14.47
N GLU A 507 -14.51 23.60 -14.02
CA GLU A 507 -13.12 23.30 -13.72
C GLU A 507 -12.89 23.37 -12.22
N SER A 508 -12.22 22.36 -11.65
CA SER A 508 -11.97 22.27 -10.20
C SER A 508 -10.86 21.25 -9.89
N SER A 509 -10.39 21.25 -8.65
CA SER A 509 -9.26 20.42 -8.22
C SER A 509 -9.69 19.28 -7.31
N LEU A 510 -9.19 18.09 -7.63
CA LEU A 510 -9.19 16.92 -6.74
C LEU A 510 -7.83 16.85 -6.04
N VAL A 511 -7.80 16.64 -4.73
CA VAL A 511 -6.57 16.59 -3.93
C VAL A 511 -6.34 15.19 -3.40
N PHE A 512 -5.11 14.73 -3.52
CA PHE A 512 -4.62 13.44 -3.07
C PHE A 512 -3.41 13.66 -2.17
N GLU A 513 -3.19 12.76 -1.25
CA GLU A 513 -2.02 12.74 -0.39
C GLU A 513 -1.13 11.58 -0.83
N ILE A 514 0.07 11.91 -1.31
CA ILE A 514 1.05 10.97 -1.87
C ILE A 514 2.37 11.06 -1.09
N PRO A 515 3.27 10.07 -1.17
CA PRO A 515 4.59 10.17 -0.55
C PRO A 515 5.36 11.43 -1.00
N ASP A 516 6.19 11.96 -0.11
CA ASP A 516 7.05 13.15 -0.30
C ASP A 516 8.42 12.73 -0.84
N ASP A 517 8.44 11.85 -1.84
CA ASP A 517 9.64 11.45 -2.56
C ASP A 517 10.30 12.69 -3.18
N SER A 518 11.62 12.79 -3.04
CA SER A 518 12.41 13.98 -3.39
C SER A 518 12.19 14.41 -4.85
N GLU A 519 11.81 13.48 -5.72
CA GLU A 519 11.49 13.72 -7.12
C GLU A 519 10.17 13.02 -7.48
N PHE A 520 9.05 13.75 -7.40
CA PHE A 520 7.79 13.25 -7.97
C PHE A 520 7.96 13.06 -9.48
N ASP A 521 7.74 11.85 -9.96
CA ASP A 521 7.85 11.49 -11.38
C ASP A 521 6.45 11.42 -12.05
N PRO A 522 6.08 12.40 -12.91
CA PRO A 522 4.79 12.38 -13.61
C PRO A 522 4.61 11.18 -14.55
N SER A 523 5.70 10.52 -14.98
CA SER A 523 5.64 9.34 -15.85
C SER A 523 4.98 8.13 -15.17
N LYS A 524 4.99 8.14 -13.83
CA LYS A 524 4.38 7.13 -12.97
C LYS A 524 3.01 7.54 -12.44
N ALA A 525 2.46 8.67 -12.90
CA ALA A 525 1.24 9.26 -12.35
C ALA A 525 0.09 9.28 -13.38
N PHE A 526 -1.05 8.71 -12.98
CA PHE A 526 -2.24 8.58 -13.82
C PHE A 526 -3.51 8.95 -13.07
N MET A 527 -4.48 9.52 -13.77
CA MET A 527 -5.81 9.81 -13.24
C MET A 527 -6.84 8.90 -13.90
N GLU A 528 -7.39 7.95 -13.14
CA GLU A 528 -8.48 7.09 -13.57
C GLU A 528 -9.84 7.73 -13.21
N VAL A 529 -10.79 7.66 -14.15
CA VAL A 529 -12.18 8.06 -13.95
C VAL A 529 -13.13 6.96 -14.38
N ASP A 530 -13.93 6.45 -13.45
CA ASP A 530 -15.00 5.48 -13.72
C ASP A 530 -16.27 6.20 -14.23
N LEU A 531 -16.61 5.96 -15.50
CA LEU A 531 -17.79 6.54 -16.15
C LEU A 531 -18.94 5.54 -16.28
N GLY A 532 -18.94 4.46 -15.48
CA GLY A 532 -19.98 3.44 -15.45
C GLY A 532 -20.06 2.68 -16.78
N SER A 533 -21.14 2.87 -17.54
CA SER A 533 -21.35 2.15 -18.81
C SER A 533 -20.31 2.45 -19.90
N TYR A 534 -19.52 3.52 -19.74
CA TYR A 534 -18.42 3.87 -20.64
C TYR A 534 -17.06 3.30 -20.18
N GLY A 535 -17.06 2.56 -19.07
CA GLY A 535 -15.88 2.00 -18.44
C GLY A 535 -15.00 3.06 -17.78
N LYS A 536 -13.82 2.61 -17.38
CA LYS A 536 -12.76 3.45 -16.82
C LYS A 536 -12.01 4.16 -17.94
N LYS A 537 -11.68 5.44 -17.72
CA LYS A 537 -10.89 6.27 -18.62
C LYS A 537 -9.72 6.85 -17.87
N VAL A 538 -8.54 6.82 -18.50
CA VAL A 538 -7.31 7.17 -17.80
C VAL A 538 -6.52 8.22 -18.55
N TRP A 539 -6.01 9.17 -17.78
CA TRP A 539 -5.12 10.23 -18.24
C TRP A 539 -3.72 10.05 -17.66
N SER A 540 -2.70 10.20 -18.50
CA SER A 540 -1.32 10.40 -18.08
C SER A 540 -1.15 11.81 -17.49
N LEU A 541 -0.44 11.94 -16.37
CA LEU A 541 -0.06 13.26 -15.85
C LEU A 541 1.28 13.75 -16.39
N VAL A 542 1.90 13.05 -17.34
CA VAL A 542 3.07 13.56 -18.07
C VAL A 542 2.66 14.84 -18.84
N PRO A 543 3.29 15.99 -18.57
CA PRO A 543 3.08 17.19 -19.38
C PRO A 543 3.47 16.92 -20.82
N GLU A 544 2.70 17.40 -21.80
CA GLU A 544 3.13 17.35 -23.19
C GLU A 544 4.43 18.14 -23.35
N GLU A 545 5.47 17.53 -23.94
CA GLU A 545 6.68 18.26 -24.34
C GLU A 545 6.26 19.33 -25.35
N THR A 546 6.28 20.60 -24.92
CA THR A 546 6.22 21.71 -25.86
C THR A 546 7.49 21.68 -26.67
N ASN A 547 7.43 21.09 -27.87
CA ASN A 547 8.44 21.30 -28.92
C ASN A 547 8.48 22.80 -29.22
N GLY A 548 9.45 23.48 -28.60
CA GLY A 548 9.75 24.90 -28.83
C GLY A 548 10.52 25.13 -30.12
#